data_AF-A0A355GPX3-F1
#
_entry.id   AF-A0A355GPX3-F1
#
_cell.length_a   1.000
_cell.length_b   1.000
_cell.length_c   1.000
_cell.angle_alpha   90.00
_cell.angle_beta   90.00
_cell.angle_gamma   90.00
#
_symmetry.space_group_name_H-M   'P 1'
#
loop_
_entity.id
_entity.type
_entity.pdbx_description
1 polymer ?
#
loop_
_entity_poly.entity_id
_entity_poly.type
_entity_poly.pdbx_seq_one_letter_code
_entity_poly.pdbx_strand_id
1 'polypeptide(L)'
;NGLCKRPVLLRIGNNQYASRLAEIVEGLLNARPTATDKSDTEFYSREYDAKIAEANKLRNDKNSIVAARNALNELEQKYCLVRELTDRCFDSIIPVDVSRVEQAASAFATAHHKTRKEGQNFFVKLFWSSIKSKRIAACEKAADYYNSYAVRYKLALANTDLSEVEVKKLAADAVAFDKALAIATDYKVTLGKFRSYESLEDIDKKLAYNKSALAGIAYKLWDKWLTSQAVSFSANERQEMSNFVAAMKLAGDVDLSSNPELKKQFSKMSKQMTKYLQCWAVTSLSAKSRVPFEAGVFDYVIIDEASQCDIASILPLLYRAKRAVIIGDPKQLSHISQ
;
A
#
# COMPACT_ATOMS: atom_id res chain seq x y z
N ASN A 1 31.74 -16.17 -19.12
CA ASN A 1 30.54 -17.00 -18.86
C ASN A 1 29.43 -16.92 -19.89
N GLY A 2 29.42 -16.00 -20.88
CA GLY A 2 28.57 -16.09 -22.10
C GLY A 2 27.05 -15.98 -21.90
N LEU A 3 26.55 -16.32 -20.71
CA LEU A 3 25.22 -16.05 -20.22
C LEU A 3 25.06 -14.52 -20.18
N CYS A 4 24.12 -14.03 -20.98
CA CYS A 4 23.84 -12.61 -21.12
C CYS A 4 23.60 -11.99 -19.73
N LYS A 5 24.20 -10.82 -19.45
CA LYS A 5 23.92 -10.00 -18.25
C LYS A 5 22.47 -9.46 -18.20
N ARG A 6 21.61 -9.83 -19.16
CA ARG A 6 20.21 -9.44 -19.26
C ARG A 6 19.35 -10.69 -19.48
N PRO A 7 18.35 -10.96 -18.62
CA PRO A 7 17.72 -12.27 -18.44
C PRO A 7 16.53 -12.51 -19.37
N VAL A 8 16.63 -12.14 -20.65
CA VAL A 8 15.51 -12.30 -21.60
C VAL A 8 16.05 -12.74 -22.95
N LEU A 9 15.43 -13.78 -23.53
CA LEU A 9 15.63 -14.12 -24.93
C LEU A 9 14.97 -13.04 -25.79
N LEU A 10 15.73 -11.99 -26.10
CA LEU A 10 15.32 -10.91 -26.99
C LEU A 10 15.41 -11.40 -28.44
N ARG A 11 14.27 -11.74 -29.04
CA ARG A 11 14.15 -11.98 -30.50
C ARG A 11 13.60 -10.72 -31.18
N ILE A 12 14.36 -9.64 -31.10
CA ILE A 12 14.06 -8.36 -31.79
C ILE A 12 14.67 -8.43 -33.20
N GLY A 13 13.96 -8.01 -34.26
CA GLY A 13 14.58 -7.77 -35.59
C GLY A 13 14.99 -8.96 -36.49
N ASN A 14 15.22 -8.67 -37.78
CA ASN A 14 15.62 -9.62 -38.83
C ASN A 14 17.09 -10.02 -38.70
N ASN A 15 17.38 -11.33 -38.73
CA ASN A 15 18.68 -12.04 -38.80
C ASN A 15 19.83 -11.65 -37.86
N GLN A 16 19.90 -10.45 -37.30
CA GLN A 16 21.01 -9.96 -36.47
C GLN A 16 21.12 -10.63 -35.08
N TYR A 17 20.06 -11.30 -34.62
CA TYR A 17 20.03 -11.92 -33.30
C TYR A 17 20.20 -13.44 -33.32
N ALA A 18 20.38 -14.03 -34.51
CA ALA A 18 20.62 -15.46 -34.65
C ALA A 18 21.94 -15.87 -33.98
N SER A 19 22.99 -15.08 -34.22
CA SER A 19 24.31 -15.20 -33.60
C SER A 19 24.25 -15.00 -32.09
N ARG A 20 23.48 -14.00 -31.60
CA ARG A 20 23.34 -13.75 -30.17
C ARG A 20 22.61 -14.88 -29.43
N LEU A 21 21.61 -15.47 -30.08
CA LEU A 21 20.87 -16.59 -29.52
C LEU A 21 21.75 -17.84 -29.48
N ALA A 22 22.55 -18.07 -30.52
CA ALA A 22 23.57 -19.10 -30.53
C ALA A 22 24.58 -18.94 -29.38
N GLU A 23 25.07 -17.71 -29.12
CA GLU A 23 25.96 -17.42 -27.97
C GLU A 23 25.31 -17.76 -26.62
N ILE A 24 24.02 -17.46 -26.44
CA ILE A 24 23.30 -17.75 -25.19
C ILE A 24 23.17 -19.26 -24.98
N VAL A 25 22.78 -19.98 -26.03
CA VAL A 25 22.62 -21.45 -25.98
C VAL A 25 23.98 -22.13 -25.78
N GLU A 26 25.04 -21.65 -26.44
CA GLU A 26 26.42 -22.11 -26.19
C GLU A 26 26.87 -21.80 -24.76
N GLY A 27 26.52 -20.64 -24.22
CA GLY A 27 26.79 -20.28 -22.83
C GLY A 27 26.11 -21.24 -21.85
N LEU A 28 24.87 -21.63 -22.10
CA LEU A 28 24.14 -22.64 -21.31
C LEU A 28 24.76 -24.03 -21.45
N LEU A 29 25.14 -24.44 -22.66
CA LEU A 29 25.78 -25.75 -22.90
C LEU A 29 27.17 -25.86 -22.28
N ASN A 30 27.91 -24.74 -22.25
CA ASN A 30 29.26 -24.66 -21.69
C ASN A 30 29.29 -24.32 -20.19
N ALA A 31 28.14 -24.00 -19.60
CA ALA A 31 28.04 -23.78 -18.17
C ALA A 31 28.47 -25.06 -17.45
N ARG A 32 29.51 -24.96 -16.61
CA ARG A 32 29.96 -26.03 -15.73
C ARG A 32 29.40 -25.76 -14.34
N PRO A 33 28.32 -26.44 -13.96
CA PRO A 33 27.68 -26.20 -12.68
C PRO A 33 28.61 -26.67 -11.57
N THR A 34 28.77 -25.89 -10.53
CA THR A 34 29.42 -26.35 -9.30
C THR A 34 28.40 -27.08 -8.44
N ALA A 35 28.83 -28.02 -7.60
CA ALA A 35 27.95 -28.79 -6.71
C ALA A 35 27.06 -27.90 -5.81
N THR A 36 27.41 -26.62 -5.65
CA THR A 36 26.71 -25.61 -4.83
C THR A 36 25.62 -24.83 -5.57
N ASP A 37 25.47 -24.93 -6.89
CA ASP A 37 24.54 -24.04 -7.63
C ASP A 37 23.07 -24.28 -7.29
N LYS A 38 22.70 -25.53 -6.95
CA LYS A 38 21.35 -25.86 -6.47
C LYS A 38 21.08 -25.24 -5.10
N SER A 39 22.02 -25.37 -4.16
CA SER A 39 21.89 -24.75 -2.84
C SER A 39 21.90 -23.22 -2.91
N ASP A 40 22.67 -22.62 -3.83
CA ASP A 40 22.68 -21.17 -4.06
C ASP A 40 21.32 -20.69 -4.58
N THR A 41 20.68 -21.45 -5.48
CA THR A 41 19.34 -21.14 -6.00
C THR A 41 18.30 -21.18 -4.88
N GLU A 42 18.30 -22.23 -4.05
CA GLU A 42 17.41 -22.36 -2.89
C GLU A 42 17.65 -21.27 -1.83
N PHE A 43 18.90 -20.85 -1.64
CA PHE A 43 19.27 -19.73 -0.78
C PHE A 43 18.69 -18.42 -1.30
N TYR A 44 18.96 -18.05 -2.56
CA TYR A 44 18.47 -16.79 -3.12
C TYR A 44 16.95 -16.76 -3.26
N SER A 45 16.29 -17.92 -3.46
CA SER A 45 14.83 -18.00 -3.45
C SER A 45 14.26 -17.61 -2.08
N ARG A 46 14.81 -18.17 -0.99
CA ARG A 46 14.38 -17.82 0.38
C ARG A 46 14.62 -16.35 0.71
N GLU A 47 15.78 -15.82 0.32
CA GLU A 47 16.10 -14.40 0.51
C GLU A 47 15.14 -13.49 -0.27
N TYR A 48 14.77 -13.90 -1.49
CA TYR A 48 13.82 -13.16 -2.32
C TYR A 48 12.43 -13.12 -1.68
N ASP A 49 11.93 -14.28 -1.24
CA ASP A 49 10.63 -14.40 -0.57
C ASP A 49 10.58 -13.61 0.74
N ALA A 50 11.65 -13.66 1.54
CA ALA A 50 11.78 -12.86 2.75
C ALA A 50 11.71 -11.37 2.47
N LYS A 51 12.38 -10.90 1.40
CA LYS A 51 12.34 -9.48 1.00
C LYS A 51 10.98 -9.06 0.46
N ILE A 52 10.26 -9.93 -0.24
CA ILE A 52 8.87 -9.68 -0.63
C ILE A 52 7.98 -9.54 0.61
N ALA A 53 8.12 -10.42 1.60
CA ALA A 53 7.36 -10.35 2.85
C ALA A 53 7.62 -9.03 3.60
N GLU A 54 8.89 -8.60 3.66
CA GLU A 54 9.29 -7.30 4.23
C GLU A 54 8.63 -6.12 3.47
N ALA A 55 8.65 -6.15 2.14
CA ALA A 55 8.01 -5.11 1.32
C ALA A 55 6.49 -5.05 1.54
N ASN A 56 5.84 -6.20 1.68
CA ASN A 56 4.40 -6.28 1.95
C ASN A 56 4.06 -5.72 3.33
N LYS A 57 4.88 -6.01 4.35
CA LYS A 57 4.73 -5.41 5.68
C LYS A 57 4.83 -3.89 5.61
N LEU A 58 5.86 -3.34 4.97
CA LEU A 58 6.05 -1.89 4.80
C LEU A 58 4.86 -1.23 4.07
N ARG A 59 4.28 -1.89 3.05
CA ARG A 59 3.08 -1.40 2.36
C ARG A 59 1.86 -1.38 3.27
N ASN A 60 1.68 -2.39 4.11
CA ASN A 60 0.59 -2.44 5.08
C ASN A 60 0.74 -1.36 6.16
N ASP A 61 1.96 -1.14 6.65
CA ASP A 61 2.27 -0.08 7.60
C ASP A 61 1.96 1.30 6.98
N LYS A 62 2.38 1.52 5.72
CA LYS A 62 2.05 2.74 4.96
C LYS A 62 0.54 2.96 4.85
N ASN A 63 -0.22 1.93 4.49
CA ASN A 63 -1.69 2.02 4.38
C ASN A 63 -2.34 2.36 5.73
N SER A 64 -1.83 1.77 6.82
CA SER A 64 -2.33 2.04 8.17
C SER A 64 -2.09 3.49 8.60
N ILE A 65 -0.92 4.06 8.25
CA ILE A 65 -0.62 5.47 8.51
C ILE A 65 -1.51 6.40 7.69
N VAL A 66 -1.74 6.08 6.41
CA VAL A 66 -2.65 6.87 5.57
C VAL A 66 -4.08 6.86 6.14
N ALA A 67 -4.56 5.69 6.60
CA ALA A 67 -5.86 5.59 7.25
C ALA A 67 -5.92 6.41 8.55
N ALA A 68 -4.89 6.32 9.39
CA ALA A 68 -4.80 7.11 10.62
C ALA A 68 -4.77 8.63 10.34
N ARG A 69 -4.05 9.06 9.28
CA ARG A 69 -4.05 10.46 8.82
C ARG A 69 -5.43 10.91 8.39
N ASN A 70 -6.14 10.11 7.61
CA ASN A 70 -7.49 10.46 7.14
C ASN A 70 -8.46 10.61 8.30
N ALA A 71 -8.44 9.67 9.26
CA ALA A 71 -9.23 9.77 10.48
C ALA A 71 -8.88 11.02 11.32
N LEU A 72 -7.58 11.36 11.41
CA LEU A 72 -7.13 12.58 12.08
C LEU A 72 -7.67 13.83 11.38
N ASN A 73 -7.64 13.88 10.04
CA ASN A 73 -8.16 15.01 9.26
C ASN A 73 -9.66 15.21 9.49
N GLU A 74 -10.45 14.14 9.57
CA GLU A 74 -11.88 14.22 9.87
C GLU A 74 -12.14 14.79 11.28
N LEU A 75 -11.33 14.40 12.26
CA LEU A 75 -11.41 14.96 13.61
C LEU A 75 -10.93 16.41 13.65
N GLU A 76 -9.90 16.77 12.89
CA GLU A 76 -9.41 18.15 12.78
C GLU A 76 -10.49 19.08 12.23
N GLN A 77 -11.23 18.64 11.20
CA GLN A 77 -12.36 19.39 10.66
C GLN A 77 -13.44 19.65 11.73
N LYS A 78 -13.77 18.63 12.53
CA LYS A 78 -14.72 18.79 13.66
C LYS A 78 -14.15 19.71 14.74
N TYR A 79 -12.87 19.59 15.06
CA TYR A 79 -12.19 20.42 16.04
C TYR A 79 -12.19 21.90 15.62
N CYS A 80 -11.97 22.21 14.34
CA CYS A 80 -12.02 23.58 13.82
C CYS A 80 -13.35 24.28 14.13
N LEU A 81 -14.47 23.56 14.15
CA LEU A 81 -15.79 24.13 14.46
C LEU A 81 -15.94 24.54 15.93
N VAL A 82 -15.15 23.95 16.84
CA VAL A 82 -15.24 24.19 18.29
C VAL A 82 -13.97 24.83 18.86
N ARG A 83 -12.98 25.10 18.00
CA ARG A 83 -11.64 25.53 18.39
C ARG A 83 -11.68 26.76 19.29
N GLU A 84 -12.48 27.76 18.95
CA GLU A 84 -12.58 29.01 19.73
C GLU A 84 -12.93 28.78 21.22
N LEU A 85 -13.70 27.72 21.52
CA LEU A 85 -14.10 27.39 22.88
C LEU A 85 -12.98 26.72 23.68
N THR A 86 -12.11 25.94 23.02
CA THR A 86 -11.16 25.04 23.68
C THR A 86 -9.68 25.36 23.47
N ASP A 87 -9.32 26.17 22.45
CA ASP A 87 -7.93 26.44 22.04
C ASP A 87 -7.10 26.99 23.22
N ARG A 88 -7.69 27.91 24.00
CA ARG A 88 -7.10 28.54 25.19
C ARG A 88 -6.68 27.58 26.32
N CYS A 89 -7.17 26.33 26.28
CA CYS A 89 -6.91 25.30 27.28
C CYS A 89 -6.56 23.94 26.64
N PHE A 90 -6.27 23.89 25.34
CA PHE A 90 -6.09 22.63 24.60
C PHE A 90 -5.03 21.71 25.22
N ASP A 91 -3.88 22.28 25.59
CA ASP A 91 -2.79 21.54 26.22
C ASP A 91 -3.14 21.02 27.62
N SER A 92 -4.05 21.69 28.32
CA SER A 92 -4.51 21.33 29.67
C SER A 92 -5.72 20.38 29.69
N ILE A 93 -6.28 20.01 28.53
CA ILE A 93 -7.39 19.05 28.42
C ILE A 93 -7.00 17.71 29.05
N ILE A 94 -7.86 17.24 29.95
CA ILE A 94 -7.78 15.93 30.59
C ILE A 94 -9.00 15.11 30.14
N PRO A 95 -8.82 13.95 29.49
CA PRO A 95 -9.94 13.17 28.93
C PRO A 95 -11.02 12.79 29.94
N VAL A 96 -10.65 12.61 31.20
CA VAL A 96 -11.55 12.21 32.30
C VAL A 96 -12.53 13.35 32.68
N ASP A 97 -12.27 14.59 32.29
CA ASP A 97 -13.12 15.73 32.60
C ASP A 97 -14.32 15.87 31.65
N VAL A 98 -14.32 15.18 30.51
CA VAL A 98 -15.46 15.13 29.59
C VAL A 98 -16.71 14.64 30.34
N SER A 99 -17.85 15.28 30.10
CA SER A 99 -19.11 15.13 30.82
C SER A 99 -19.11 15.61 32.28
N ARG A 100 -17.95 15.77 32.94
CA ARG A 100 -17.89 16.23 34.33
C ARG A 100 -18.13 17.73 34.45
N VAL A 101 -17.74 18.51 33.45
CA VAL A 101 -17.96 19.97 33.46
C VAL A 101 -19.46 20.26 33.40
N GLU A 102 -20.17 19.63 32.46
CA GLU A 102 -21.63 19.72 32.36
C GLU A 102 -22.33 19.24 33.66
N GLN A 103 -21.93 18.08 34.19
CA GLN A 103 -22.52 17.53 35.42
C GLN A 103 -22.30 18.47 36.62
N ALA A 104 -21.11 19.04 36.78
CA ALA A 104 -20.81 19.97 37.84
C ALA A 104 -21.63 21.27 37.72
N ALA A 105 -21.76 21.81 36.51
CA ALA A 105 -22.57 23.00 36.25
C ALA A 105 -24.07 22.75 36.51
N SER A 106 -24.60 21.60 36.10
CA SER A 106 -25.98 21.19 36.35
C SER A 106 -26.26 20.96 37.84
N ALA A 107 -25.31 20.34 38.56
CA ALA A 107 -25.39 20.18 40.01
C ALA A 107 -25.40 21.53 40.73
N PHE A 108 -24.54 22.48 40.32
CA PHE A 108 -24.55 23.84 40.82
C PHE A 108 -25.88 24.55 40.52
N ALA A 109 -26.38 24.51 39.29
CA ALA A 109 -27.64 25.14 38.91
C ALA A 109 -28.83 24.59 39.72
N THR A 110 -28.85 23.28 39.96
CA THR A 110 -29.88 22.62 40.79
C THR A 110 -29.77 23.03 42.26
N ALA A 111 -28.54 23.12 42.80
CA ALA A 111 -28.32 23.56 44.18
C ALA A 111 -28.71 25.03 44.36
N HIS A 112 -28.37 25.89 43.39
CA HIS A 112 -28.73 27.30 43.36
C HIS A 112 -30.25 27.50 43.26
N HIS A 113 -30.96 26.74 42.43
CA HIS A 113 -32.43 26.80 42.39
C HIS A 113 -33.05 26.45 43.75
N LYS A 114 -32.43 25.52 44.51
CA LYS A 114 -32.88 25.14 45.85
C LYS A 114 -32.69 26.25 46.89
N THR A 115 -31.77 27.20 46.71
CA THR A 115 -31.55 28.31 47.66
C THR A 115 -32.56 29.44 47.51
N ARG A 116 -33.40 29.45 46.46
CA ARG A 116 -34.44 30.47 46.28
C ARG A 116 -35.80 30.02 46.82
N LYS A 117 -36.39 30.81 47.72
CA LYS A 117 -37.67 30.49 48.39
C LYS A 117 -38.84 30.44 47.41
N GLU A 118 -38.83 31.30 46.39
CA GLU A 118 -39.96 31.52 45.49
C GLU A 118 -40.30 30.27 44.64
N GLY A 119 -39.29 29.56 44.15
CA GLY A 119 -39.41 28.35 43.32
C GLY A 119 -39.58 27.02 44.09
N GLN A 120 -39.92 27.04 45.38
CA GLN A 120 -39.99 25.84 46.23
C GLN A 120 -41.42 25.49 46.66
N ASN A 121 -41.67 24.20 46.92
CA ASN A 121 -42.96 23.67 47.36
C ASN A 121 -43.39 24.25 48.72
N PHE A 122 -44.71 24.28 48.96
CA PHE A 122 -45.34 24.88 50.16
C PHE A 122 -44.69 24.43 51.49
N PHE A 123 -44.47 23.13 51.68
CA PHE A 123 -43.84 22.59 52.89
C PHE A 123 -42.39 23.04 53.10
N VAL A 124 -41.63 23.25 52.01
CA VAL A 124 -40.25 23.76 52.08
C VAL A 124 -40.23 25.24 52.44
N LYS A 125 -41.22 26.01 51.97
CA LYS A 125 -41.40 27.43 52.33
C LYS A 125 -41.71 27.61 53.82
N LEU A 126 -42.40 26.64 54.44
CA LEU A 126 -42.79 26.65 55.85
C LEU A 126 -41.59 26.46 56.80
N PHE A 127 -40.63 25.58 56.45
CA PHE A 127 -39.42 25.32 57.25
C PHE A 127 -38.17 26.08 56.75
N TRP A 128 -38.37 27.19 56.03
CA TRP A 128 -37.30 27.87 55.29
C TRP A 128 -36.15 28.37 56.18
N SER A 129 -36.46 28.94 57.34
CA SER A 129 -35.48 29.48 58.28
C SER A 129 -34.49 28.42 58.78
N SER A 130 -34.94 27.18 58.98
CA SER A 130 -34.11 26.07 59.47
C SER A 130 -33.29 25.39 58.37
N ILE A 131 -33.73 25.48 57.11
CA ILE A 131 -33.12 24.74 55.98
C ILE A 131 -32.20 25.64 55.14
N LYS A 132 -32.36 26.98 55.23
CA LYS A 132 -31.63 27.96 54.42
C LYS A 132 -30.11 27.81 54.52
N SER A 133 -29.53 27.75 55.72
CA SER A 133 -28.06 27.67 55.87
C SER A 133 -27.49 26.39 55.26
N LYS A 134 -28.15 25.24 55.46
CA LYS A 134 -27.75 23.96 54.89
C LYS A 134 -27.82 23.96 53.36
N ARG A 135 -28.81 24.64 52.77
CA ARG A 135 -28.93 24.78 51.30
C ARG A 135 -27.89 25.72 50.71
N ILE A 136 -27.57 26.82 51.40
CA ILE A 136 -26.49 27.74 51.00
C ILE A 136 -25.15 26.99 51.02
N ALA A 137 -24.82 26.29 52.11
CA ALA A 137 -23.60 25.49 52.21
C ALA A 137 -23.52 24.40 51.12
N ALA A 138 -24.64 23.76 50.75
CA ALA A 138 -24.68 22.80 49.66
C ALA A 138 -24.47 23.46 48.28
N CYS A 139 -24.95 24.69 48.10
CA CYS A 139 -24.74 25.47 46.88
C CYS A 139 -23.28 25.94 46.76
N GLU A 140 -22.67 26.41 47.86
CA GLU A 140 -21.24 26.76 47.92
C GLU A 140 -20.37 25.57 47.56
N LYS A 141 -20.63 24.40 48.16
CA LYS A 141 -19.90 23.17 47.84
C LYS A 141 -20.04 22.76 46.35
N ALA A 142 -21.22 22.92 45.76
CA ALA A 142 -21.43 22.64 44.34
C ALA A 142 -20.73 23.67 43.44
N ALA A 143 -20.71 24.95 43.86
CA ALA A 143 -19.97 26.00 43.18
C ALA A 143 -18.45 25.73 43.21
N ASP A 144 -17.89 25.36 44.36
CA ASP A 144 -16.48 25.00 44.52
C ASP A 144 -16.09 23.82 43.63
N TYR A 145 -16.95 22.79 43.58
CA TYR A 145 -16.73 21.63 42.71
C TYR A 145 -16.68 22.03 41.23
N TYR A 146 -17.64 22.83 40.75
CA TYR A 146 -17.62 23.37 39.39
C TYR A 146 -16.40 24.30 39.15
N ASN A 147 -16.07 25.14 40.12
CA ASN A 147 -14.96 26.10 40.01
C ASN A 147 -13.60 25.41 39.86
N SER A 148 -13.44 24.18 40.37
CA SER A 148 -12.25 23.36 40.11
C SER A 148 -12.01 23.11 38.61
N TYR A 149 -13.08 22.97 37.82
CA TYR A 149 -13.05 22.88 36.37
C TYR A 149 -12.99 24.26 35.72
N ALA A 150 -13.77 25.22 36.21
CA ALA A 150 -13.84 26.56 35.63
C ALA A 150 -12.49 27.28 35.63
N VAL A 151 -11.71 27.14 36.71
CA VAL A 151 -10.34 27.69 36.78
C VAL A 151 -9.43 27.02 35.74
N ARG A 152 -9.47 25.68 35.65
CA ARG A 152 -8.64 24.90 34.70
C ARG A 152 -8.95 25.26 33.24
N TYR A 153 -10.23 25.39 32.92
CA TYR A 153 -10.73 25.60 31.56
C TYR A 153 -11.05 27.06 31.22
N LYS A 154 -10.74 27.99 32.13
CA LYS A 154 -10.97 29.43 31.99
C LYS A 154 -12.44 29.76 31.67
N LEU A 155 -13.36 29.11 32.38
CA LEU A 155 -14.81 29.37 32.33
C LEU A 155 -15.22 30.39 33.40
N ALA A 156 -16.42 30.93 33.27
CA ALA A 156 -17.01 31.80 34.29
C ALA A 156 -17.16 31.05 35.62
N LEU A 157 -16.80 31.70 36.73
CA LEU A 157 -16.88 31.13 38.08
C LEU A 157 -18.32 31.13 38.59
N ALA A 158 -18.71 30.06 39.27
CA ALA A 158 -19.94 29.95 40.00
C ALA A 158 -19.79 30.56 41.40
N ASN A 159 -20.80 31.31 41.85
CA ASN A 159 -20.94 31.76 43.23
C ASN A 159 -22.42 31.85 43.60
N THR A 160 -22.73 32.03 44.89
CA THR A 160 -24.08 32.07 45.43
C THR A 160 -24.85 33.36 45.13
N ASP A 161 -24.16 34.41 44.68
CA ASP A 161 -24.74 35.73 44.43
C ASP A 161 -25.32 35.89 43.02
N LEU A 162 -25.06 34.93 42.12
CA LEU A 162 -25.55 34.95 40.74
C LEU A 162 -27.09 34.99 40.67
N SER A 163 -27.61 35.73 39.70
CA SER A 163 -29.02 35.70 39.32
C SER A 163 -29.40 34.38 38.66
N GLU A 164 -30.70 34.05 38.65
CA GLU A 164 -31.17 32.82 37.99
C GLU A 164 -30.85 32.81 36.48
N VAL A 165 -30.86 33.98 35.84
CA VAL A 165 -30.50 34.14 34.43
C VAL A 165 -29.02 33.85 34.20
N GLU A 166 -28.14 34.36 35.07
CA GLU A 166 -26.69 34.10 35.00
C GLU A 166 -26.37 32.63 35.25
N VAL A 167 -27.04 31.97 36.20
CA VAL A 167 -26.85 30.54 36.45
C VAL A 167 -27.32 29.69 35.27
N LYS A 168 -28.46 30.03 34.64
CA LYS A 168 -28.92 29.35 33.42
C LYS A 168 -27.94 29.53 32.27
N LYS A 169 -27.39 30.74 32.09
CA LYS A 169 -26.37 31.02 31.08
C LYS A 169 -25.09 30.23 31.35
N LEU A 170 -24.59 30.24 32.59
CA LEU A 170 -23.40 29.48 32.99
C LEU A 170 -23.57 27.98 32.72
N ALA A 171 -24.74 27.42 33.06
CA ALA A 171 -25.03 26.02 32.77
C ALA A 171 -25.07 25.73 31.26
N ALA A 172 -25.69 26.60 30.45
CA ALA A 172 -25.72 26.46 29.00
C ALA A 172 -24.32 26.56 28.36
N ASP A 173 -23.51 27.52 28.82
CA ASP A 173 -22.12 27.70 28.37
C ASP A 173 -21.27 26.48 28.73
N ALA A 174 -21.46 25.92 29.93
CA ALA A 174 -20.79 24.69 30.37
C ALA A 174 -21.18 23.47 29.53
N VAL A 175 -22.45 23.33 29.16
CA VAL A 175 -22.92 22.27 28.23
C VAL A 175 -22.28 22.41 26.86
N ALA A 176 -22.26 23.63 26.29
CA ALA A 176 -21.62 23.88 25.00
C ALA A 176 -20.12 23.61 25.05
N PHE A 177 -19.45 24.03 26.13
CA PHE A 177 -18.04 23.78 26.35
C PHE A 177 -17.73 22.29 26.53
N ASP A 178 -18.53 21.53 27.27
CA ASP A 178 -18.29 20.09 27.49
C ASP A 178 -18.36 19.29 26.17
N LYS A 179 -19.33 19.64 25.30
CA LYS A 179 -19.40 19.08 23.93
C LYS A 179 -18.16 19.43 23.10
N ALA A 180 -17.69 20.67 23.18
CA ALA A 180 -16.46 21.10 22.52
C ALA A 180 -15.22 20.36 23.09
N LEU A 181 -15.18 20.18 24.40
CA LEU A 181 -14.12 19.48 25.13
C LEU A 181 -14.04 18.01 24.71
N ALA A 182 -15.16 17.34 24.47
CA ALA A 182 -15.20 15.98 23.95
C ALA A 182 -14.50 15.88 22.58
N ILE A 183 -14.87 16.75 21.63
CA ILE A 183 -14.28 16.78 20.28
C ILE A 183 -12.78 17.11 20.35
N ALA A 184 -12.40 18.11 21.15
CA ALA A 184 -11.00 18.50 21.33
C ALA A 184 -10.17 17.39 21.99
N THR A 185 -10.76 16.63 22.91
CA THR A 185 -10.14 15.45 23.55
C THR A 185 -9.87 14.36 22.52
N ASP A 186 -10.87 13.99 21.71
CA ASP A 186 -10.74 12.97 20.68
C ASP A 186 -9.65 13.34 19.66
N TYR A 187 -9.64 14.61 19.23
CA TYR A 187 -8.60 15.14 18.36
C TYR A 187 -7.21 15.06 19.01
N LYS A 188 -7.05 15.53 20.26
CA LYS A 188 -5.76 15.53 20.98
C LYS A 188 -5.20 14.12 21.17
N VAL A 189 -6.04 13.17 21.60
CA VAL A 189 -5.64 11.77 21.80
C VAL A 189 -5.23 11.14 20.47
N THR A 190 -6.00 11.38 19.40
CA THR A 190 -5.71 10.83 18.07
C THR A 190 -4.45 11.45 17.47
N LEU A 191 -4.25 12.76 17.62
CA LEU A 191 -3.04 13.47 17.21
C LEU A 191 -1.80 12.92 17.93
N GLY A 192 -1.91 12.68 19.24
CA GLY A 192 -0.83 12.07 20.03
C GLY A 192 -0.44 10.69 19.52
N LYS A 193 -1.43 9.85 19.20
CA LYS A 193 -1.18 8.54 18.55
C LYS A 193 -0.55 8.71 17.17
N PHE A 194 -1.08 9.61 16.33
CA PHE A 194 -0.56 9.84 14.98
C PHE A 194 0.92 10.26 14.98
N ARG A 195 1.33 11.12 15.92
CA ARG A 195 2.73 11.56 16.09
C ARG A 195 3.70 10.42 16.44
N SER A 196 3.21 9.28 16.93
CA SER A 196 4.05 8.12 17.25
C SER A 196 4.35 7.22 16.05
N TYR A 197 3.63 7.41 14.93
CA TYR A 197 3.90 6.65 13.71
C TYR A 197 5.21 7.10 13.05
N GLU A 198 5.83 6.16 12.34
CA GLU A 198 6.94 6.47 11.44
C GLU A 198 6.47 7.39 10.30
N SER A 199 7.36 8.25 9.81
CA SER A 199 7.03 9.14 8.71
C SER A 199 6.77 8.35 7.42
N LEU A 200 5.82 8.82 6.60
CA LEU A 200 5.56 8.21 5.29
C LEU A 200 6.81 8.24 4.39
N GLU A 201 7.62 9.28 4.51
CA GLU A 201 8.87 9.44 3.76
C GLU A 201 9.87 8.35 4.10
N ASP A 202 10.03 8.02 5.39
CA ASP A 202 10.97 6.97 5.82
C ASP A 202 10.51 5.58 5.38
N ILE A 203 9.20 5.30 5.42
CA ILE A 203 8.66 4.06 4.86
C ILE A 203 8.90 3.99 3.35
N ASP A 204 8.72 5.08 2.63
CA ASP A 204 8.99 5.13 1.19
C ASP A 204 10.47 4.94 0.86
N LYS A 205 11.39 5.50 1.66
CA LYS A 205 12.83 5.22 1.57
C LYS A 205 13.12 3.73 1.79
N LYS A 206 12.52 3.10 2.82
CA LYS A 206 12.66 1.66 3.08
C LYS A 206 12.13 0.81 1.92
N LEU A 207 10.98 1.16 1.36
CA LEU A 207 10.42 0.49 0.19
C LEU A 207 11.33 0.62 -1.04
N ALA A 208 11.91 1.80 -1.27
CA ALA A 208 12.85 2.02 -2.37
C ALA A 208 14.14 1.19 -2.19
N TYR A 209 14.70 1.18 -0.98
CA TYR A 209 15.86 0.35 -0.65
C TYR A 209 15.55 -1.14 -0.82
N ASN A 210 14.41 -1.59 -0.30
CA ASN A 210 13.96 -2.98 -0.42
C ASN A 210 13.78 -3.37 -1.90
N LYS A 211 13.19 -2.51 -2.73
CA LYS A 211 13.06 -2.72 -4.18
C LYS A 211 14.43 -2.89 -4.86
N SER A 212 15.41 -2.06 -4.50
CA SER A 212 16.78 -2.17 -5.01
C SER A 212 17.43 -3.50 -4.59
N ALA A 213 17.29 -3.88 -3.32
CA ALA A 213 17.78 -5.16 -2.82
C ALA A 213 17.11 -6.36 -3.51
N LEU A 214 15.79 -6.32 -3.69
CA LEU A 214 15.01 -7.31 -4.43
C LEU A 214 15.53 -7.48 -5.86
N ALA A 215 15.82 -6.39 -6.56
CA ALA A 215 16.38 -6.45 -7.90
C ALA A 215 17.76 -7.15 -7.92
N GLY A 216 18.61 -6.84 -6.94
CA GLY A 216 19.91 -7.49 -6.78
C GLY A 216 19.80 -8.99 -6.48
N ILE A 217 18.86 -9.40 -5.61
CA ILE A 217 18.61 -10.81 -5.29
C ILE A 217 17.98 -11.53 -6.48
N ALA A 218 17.00 -10.93 -7.15
CA ALA A 218 16.34 -11.48 -8.33
C ALA A 218 17.35 -11.80 -9.43
N TYR A 219 18.31 -10.90 -9.66
CA TYR A 219 19.38 -11.12 -10.62
C TYR A 219 20.21 -12.37 -10.26
N LYS A 220 20.63 -12.49 -8.99
CA LYS A 220 21.42 -13.64 -8.52
C LYS A 220 20.62 -14.94 -8.57
N LEU A 221 19.37 -14.90 -8.14
CA LEU A 221 18.45 -16.04 -8.20
C LEU A 221 18.29 -16.53 -9.63
N TRP A 222 18.04 -15.62 -10.57
CA TRP A 222 17.88 -15.95 -11.98
C TRP A 222 19.15 -16.54 -12.59
N ASP A 223 20.32 -15.94 -12.32
CA ASP A 223 21.62 -16.42 -12.80
C ASP A 223 21.93 -17.84 -12.29
N LYS A 224 21.67 -18.10 -11.01
CA LYS A 224 21.86 -19.43 -10.40
C LYS A 224 20.85 -20.45 -10.90
N TRP A 225 19.59 -20.05 -11.04
CA TRP A 225 18.55 -20.89 -11.61
C TRP A 225 18.89 -21.30 -13.05
N LEU A 226 19.31 -20.36 -13.91
CA LEU A 226 19.76 -20.66 -15.28
C LEU A 226 20.93 -21.65 -15.31
N THR A 227 21.93 -21.45 -14.45
CA THR A 227 23.10 -22.33 -14.37
C THR A 227 22.72 -23.73 -13.89
N SER A 228 21.81 -23.81 -12.90
CA SER A 228 21.29 -25.09 -12.40
C SER A 228 20.51 -25.87 -13.49
N GLN A 229 19.83 -25.15 -14.39
CA GLN A 229 19.10 -25.77 -15.49
C GLN A 229 20.03 -26.49 -16.47
N ALA A 230 21.25 -26.00 -16.69
CA ALA A 230 22.26 -26.66 -17.54
C ALA A 230 22.65 -28.06 -17.04
N VAL A 231 22.54 -28.32 -15.73
CA VAL A 231 22.74 -29.65 -15.11
C VAL A 231 21.63 -30.62 -15.54
N SER A 232 20.40 -30.12 -15.65
CA SER A 232 19.20 -30.95 -15.81
C SER A 232 19.04 -31.52 -17.23
N PHE A 233 19.76 -30.99 -18.22
CA PHE A 233 19.66 -31.46 -19.60
C PHE A 233 20.38 -32.79 -19.79
N SER A 234 19.66 -33.78 -20.31
CA SER A 234 20.17 -35.07 -20.76
C SER A 234 21.12 -34.93 -21.97
N ALA A 235 21.88 -36.00 -22.26
CA ALA A 235 22.78 -36.02 -23.42
C ALA A 235 22.05 -35.77 -24.75
N ASN A 236 20.82 -36.29 -24.90
CA ASN A 236 20.01 -36.07 -26.10
C ASN A 236 19.58 -34.60 -26.23
N GLU A 237 19.15 -33.97 -25.14
CA GLU A 237 18.72 -32.56 -25.14
C GLU A 237 19.90 -31.63 -25.46
N ARG A 238 21.09 -31.93 -24.92
CA ARG A 238 22.33 -31.19 -25.27
C ARG A 238 22.70 -31.33 -26.74
N GLN A 239 22.48 -32.49 -27.33
CA GLN A 239 22.70 -32.70 -28.78
C GLN A 239 21.68 -31.90 -29.61
N GLU A 240 20.40 -31.91 -29.22
CA GLU A 240 19.36 -31.10 -29.89
C GLU A 240 19.68 -29.61 -29.86
N MET A 241 20.12 -29.09 -28.71
CA MET A 241 20.54 -27.70 -28.54
C MET A 241 21.78 -27.37 -29.39
N SER A 242 22.76 -28.27 -29.44
CA SER A 242 23.97 -28.11 -30.29
C SER A 242 23.62 -28.08 -31.78
N ASN A 243 22.76 -28.99 -32.22
CA ASN A 243 22.27 -29.01 -33.60
C ASN A 243 21.53 -27.72 -33.93
N PHE A 244 20.77 -27.17 -32.98
CA PHE A 244 20.08 -25.90 -33.13
C PHE A 244 21.03 -24.70 -33.23
N VAL A 245 22.08 -24.65 -32.41
CA VAL A 245 23.14 -23.63 -32.54
C VAL A 245 23.78 -23.69 -33.92
N ALA A 246 24.12 -24.88 -34.42
CA ALA A 246 24.70 -25.06 -35.75
C ALA A 246 23.74 -24.56 -36.85
N ALA A 247 22.46 -24.95 -36.78
CA ALA A 247 21.45 -24.50 -37.74
C ALA A 247 21.22 -22.99 -37.68
N MET A 248 21.25 -22.37 -36.49
CA MET A 248 21.14 -20.92 -36.32
C MET A 248 22.32 -20.17 -36.94
N LYS A 249 23.54 -20.69 -36.80
CA LYS A 249 24.74 -20.11 -37.43
C LYS A 249 24.66 -20.20 -38.96
N LEU A 250 24.23 -21.35 -39.49
CA LEU A 250 24.02 -21.54 -40.93
C LEU A 250 22.88 -20.67 -41.50
N ALA A 251 21.78 -20.51 -40.75
CA ALA A 251 20.64 -19.70 -41.17
C ALA A 251 20.87 -18.19 -41.05
N GLY A 252 21.84 -17.74 -40.23
CA GLY A 252 22.27 -16.35 -40.19
C GLY A 252 22.82 -15.85 -41.54
N ASP A 253 23.43 -16.77 -42.30
CA ASP A 253 24.06 -16.51 -43.59
C ASP A 253 23.16 -16.84 -44.81
N VAL A 254 22.03 -17.53 -44.61
CA VAL A 254 21.20 -18.07 -45.71
C VAL A 254 19.74 -17.61 -45.59
N ASP A 255 19.17 -17.10 -46.69
CA ASP A 255 17.74 -16.78 -46.75
C ASP A 255 16.88 -18.05 -46.64
N LEU A 256 16.23 -18.22 -45.48
CA LEU A 256 15.34 -19.34 -45.16
C LEU A 256 14.10 -19.40 -46.07
N SER A 257 13.79 -18.34 -46.83
CA SER A 257 12.74 -18.31 -47.86
C SER A 257 12.99 -19.33 -48.96
N SER A 258 14.26 -19.52 -49.31
CA SER A 258 14.71 -20.20 -50.51
C SER A 258 14.77 -21.72 -50.37
N ASN A 259 14.71 -22.24 -49.13
CA ASN A 259 14.87 -23.66 -48.83
C ASN A 259 13.76 -24.18 -47.90
N PRO A 260 12.70 -24.80 -48.46
CA PRO A 260 11.57 -25.33 -47.69
C PRO A 260 11.98 -26.40 -46.66
N GLU A 261 12.98 -27.22 -46.97
CA GLU A 261 13.48 -28.27 -46.07
C GLU A 261 14.21 -27.69 -44.85
N LEU A 262 15.10 -26.71 -45.06
CA LEU A 262 15.77 -26.00 -43.97
C LEU A 262 14.76 -25.27 -43.08
N LYS A 263 13.73 -24.66 -43.68
CA LYS A 263 12.64 -24.01 -42.93
C LYS A 263 11.85 -24.99 -42.06
N LYS A 264 11.58 -26.20 -42.57
CA LYS A 264 10.89 -27.27 -41.82
C LYS A 264 11.74 -27.80 -40.67
N GLN A 265 13.03 -28.05 -40.90
CA GLN A 265 13.97 -28.45 -39.84
C GLN A 265 14.09 -27.37 -38.77
N PHE A 266 14.25 -26.11 -39.17
CA PHE A 266 14.37 -24.98 -38.27
C PHE A 266 13.12 -24.76 -37.40
N SER A 267 11.92 -24.95 -37.99
CA SER A 267 10.66 -24.89 -37.26
C SER A 267 10.55 -26.01 -36.20
N LYS A 268 10.91 -27.24 -36.56
CA LYS A 268 10.95 -28.39 -35.64
C LYS A 268 11.90 -28.13 -34.46
N MET A 269 13.10 -27.62 -34.76
CA MET A 269 14.11 -27.36 -33.74
C MET A 269 13.74 -26.14 -32.88
N SER A 270 13.15 -25.09 -33.46
CA SER A 270 12.62 -23.95 -32.69
C SER A 270 11.52 -24.37 -31.72
N LYS A 271 10.67 -25.34 -32.10
CA LYS A 271 9.66 -25.92 -31.21
C LYS A 271 10.26 -26.76 -30.09
N GLN A 272 11.37 -27.46 -30.34
CA GLN A 272 12.09 -28.15 -29.26
C GLN A 272 12.71 -27.14 -28.28
N MET A 273 13.23 -26.02 -28.79
CA MET A 273 13.85 -24.96 -27.99
C MET A 273 12.89 -24.22 -27.05
N THR A 274 11.56 -24.22 -27.29
CA THR A 274 10.60 -23.65 -26.33
C THR A 274 10.60 -24.39 -24.99
N LYS A 275 11.05 -25.66 -24.95
CA LYS A 275 11.20 -26.42 -23.70
C LYS A 275 12.37 -25.92 -22.86
N TYR A 276 13.43 -25.43 -23.50
CA TYR A 276 14.68 -25.05 -22.83
C TYR A 276 14.77 -23.55 -22.56
N LEU A 277 14.11 -22.73 -23.38
CA LEU A 277 14.06 -21.28 -23.24
C LEU A 277 12.64 -20.89 -22.81
N GLN A 278 12.45 -20.62 -21.52
CA GLN A 278 11.10 -20.46 -20.95
C GLN A 278 10.48 -19.06 -21.14
N CYS A 279 11.28 -18.04 -21.50
CA CYS A 279 10.81 -16.67 -21.67
C CYS A 279 11.21 -16.11 -23.05
N TRP A 280 10.23 -15.62 -23.81
CA TRP A 280 10.39 -15.16 -25.20
C TRP A 280 9.87 -13.73 -25.33
N ALA A 281 10.73 -12.80 -25.72
CA ALA A 281 10.34 -11.43 -26.04
C ALA A 281 10.39 -11.20 -27.55
N VAL A 282 9.24 -10.91 -28.15
CA VAL A 282 9.06 -10.65 -29.59
C VAL A 282 8.16 -9.45 -29.79
N THR A 283 8.35 -8.70 -30.88
CA THR A 283 7.35 -7.73 -31.33
C THR A 283 6.17 -8.45 -31.99
N SER A 284 4.97 -7.86 -31.95
CA SER A 284 3.74 -8.45 -32.50
C SER A 284 3.90 -8.90 -33.96
N LEU A 285 4.46 -8.03 -34.80
CA LEU A 285 4.71 -8.30 -36.23
C LEU A 285 5.67 -9.47 -36.47
N SER A 286 6.62 -9.67 -35.55
CA SER A 286 7.68 -10.66 -35.73
C SER A 286 7.35 -12.05 -35.20
N ALA A 287 6.27 -12.18 -34.43
CA ALA A 287 5.87 -13.44 -33.84
C ALA A 287 5.49 -14.50 -34.88
N LYS A 288 4.97 -14.09 -36.05
CA LYS A 288 4.53 -14.98 -37.13
C LYS A 288 5.63 -15.94 -37.60
N SER A 289 6.86 -15.46 -37.77
CA SER A 289 7.98 -16.27 -38.27
C SER A 289 8.78 -16.94 -37.17
N ARG A 290 8.57 -16.55 -35.91
CA ARG A 290 9.48 -16.89 -34.81
C ARG A 290 8.87 -17.82 -33.78
N VAL A 291 7.55 -17.81 -33.64
CA VAL A 291 6.84 -18.59 -32.63
C VAL A 291 5.91 -19.58 -33.33
N PRO A 292 6.00 -20.90 -33.01
CA PRO A 292 5.08 -21.90 -33.56
C PRO A 292 3.64 -21.43 -33.46
N PHE A 293 2.88 -21.56 -34.55
CA PHE A 293 1.46 -21.22 -34.57
C PHE A 293 0.65 -22.42 -34.09
N GLU A 294 0.76 -22.70 -32.79
CA GLU A 294 0.06 -23.79 -32.11
C GLU A 294 -0.63 -23.24 -30.87
N ALA A 295 -1.76 -23.83 -30.48
CA ALA A 295 -2.52 -23.38 -29.33
C ALA A 295 -1.77 -23.69 -28.02
N GLY A 296 -1.71 -22.72 -27.10
CA GLY A 296 -1.23 -22.96 -25.74
C GLY A 296 0.24 -23.40 -25.61
N VAL A 297 1.09 -22.99 -26.56
CA VAL A 297 2.56 -23.19 -26.53
C VAL A 297 3.17 -22.56 -25.28
N PHE A 298 2.60 -21.46 -24.78
CA PHE A 298 3.01 -20.80 -23.55
C PHE A 298 1.90 -20.84 -22.50
N ASP A 299 2.29 -20.84 -21.23
CA ASP A 299 1.32 -20.67 -20.14
C ASP A 299 0.81 -19.23 -20.07
N TYR A 300 1.67 -18.25 -20.38
CA TYR A 300 1.36 -16.83 -20.34
C TYR A 300 1.85 -16.10 -21.60
N VAL A 301 1.06 -15.14 -22.07
CA VAL A 301 1.50 -14.06 -22.95
C VAL A 301 1.34 -12.74 -22.19
N ILE A 302 2.38 -11.91 -22.21
CA ILE A 302 2.35 -10.56 -21.63
C ILE A 302 2.37 -9.57 -22.79
N ILE A 303 1.33 -8.75 -22.89
CA ILE A 303 1.23 -7.67 -23.85
C ILE A 303 1.50 -6.37 -23.10
N ASP A 304 2.67 -5.80 -23.34
CA ASP A 304 3.05 -4.48 -22.86
C ASP A 304 2.60 -3.40 -23.86
N GLU A 305 2.35 -2.18 -23.39
CA GLU A 305 1.83 -1.07 -24.21
C GLU A 305 0.57 -1.43 -25.01
N ALA A 306 -0.35 -2.17 -24.37
CA ALA A 306 -1.52 -2.73 -25.05
C ALA A 306 -2.48 -1.66 -25.62
N SER A 307 -2.49 -0.45 -25.07
CA SER A 307 -3.28 0.68 -25.61
C SER A 307 -2.75 1.16 -26.98
N GLN A 308 -1.51 0.84 -27.32
CA GLN A 308 -0.85 1.18 -28.57
C GLN A 308 -0.70 -0.02 -29.52
N CYS A 309 -1.35 -1.15 -29.24
CA CYS A 309 -1.27 -2.35 -30.07
C CYS A 309 -2.53 -2.55 -30.91
N ASP A 310 -2.36 -2.95 -32.17
CA ASP A 310 -3.47 -3.39 -33.02
C ASP A 310 -4.03 -4.74 -32.54
N ILE A 311 -5.36 -4.83 -32.44
CA ILE A 311 -6.07 -6.03 -31.97
C ILE A 311 -5.79 -7.22 -32.89
N ALA A 312 -5.80 -7.02 -34.21
CA ALA A 312 -5.60 -8.09 -35.17
C ALA A 312 -4.20 -8.72 -35.05
N SER A 313 -3.20 -7.89 -34.71
CA SER A 313 -1.82 -8.31 -34.47
C SER A 313 -1.63 -9.08 -33.15
N ILE A 314 -2.48 -8.82 -32.14
CA ILE A 314 -2.43 -9.51 -30.84
C ILE A 314 -3.16 -10.87 -30.88
N LEU A 315 -4.23 -11.02 -31.66
CA LEU A 315 -5.03 -12.25 -31.71
C LEU A 315 -4.19 -13.54 -31.89
N PRO A 316 -3.23 -13.60 -32.84
CA PRO A 316 -2.36 -14.77 -32.99
C PRO A 316 -1.47 -15.03 -31.77
N LEU A 317 -1.11 -14.00 -30.99
CA LEU A 317 -0.32 -14.14 -29.76
C LEU A 317 -1.17 -14.74 -28.64
N LEU A 318 -2.41 -14.28 -28.51
CA LEU A 318 -3.37 -14.83 -27.54
C LEU A 318 -3.64 -16.31 -27.80
N TYR A 319 -3.79 -16.70 -29.07
CA TYR A 319 -3.97 -18.11 -29.45
C TYR A 319 -2.83 -19.01 -28.97
N ARG A 320 -1.60 -18.50 -28.92
CA ARG A 320 -0.40 -19.26 -28.53
C ARG A 320 -0.25 -19.43 -27.02
N ALA A 321 -1.08 -18.81 -26.19
CA ALA A 321 -0.95 -18.85 -24.74
C ALA A 321 -2.24 -19.32 -24.03
N LYS A 322 -2.09 -19.96 -22.87
CA LYS A 322 -3.24 -20.38 -22.03
C LYS A 322 -3.88 -19.22 -21.29
N ARG A 323 -3.08 -18.21 -20.92
CA ARG A 323 -3.50 -17.01 -20.19
C ARG A 323 -2.81 -15.78 -20.77
N ALA A 324 -3.45 -14.62 -20.65
CA ALA A 324 -2.90 -13.35 -21.10
C ALA A 324 -2.85 -12.33 -19.95
N VAL A 325 -1.77 -11.56 -19.91
CA VAL A 325 -1.62 -10.38 -19.06
C VAL A 325 -1.53 -9.18 -19.98
N ILE A 326 -2.44 -8.23 -19.83
CA ILE A 326 -2.53 -7.03 -20.68
C ILE A 326 -2.19 -5.81 -19.83
N ILE A 327 -1.14 -5.10 -20.23
CA ILE A 327 -0.62 -3.92 -19.52
C ILE A 327 -0.67 -2.75 -20.49
N GLY A 328 -1.35 -1.68 -20.10
CA GLY A 328 -1.45 -0.46 -20.90
C GLY A 328 -2.23 0.64 -20.18
N ASP A 329 -2.09 1.86 -20.66
CA ASP A 329 -2.80 3.03 -20.15
C ASP A 329 -3.77 3.55 -21.22
N PRO A 330 -5.10 3.41 -21.02
CA PRO A 330 -6.10 3.90 -21.98
C PRO A 330 -6.16 5.43 -22.08
N LYS A 331 -5.49 6.17 -21.18
CA LYS A 331 -5.41 7.64 -21.22
C LYS A 331 -4.19 8.16 -21.99
N GLN A 332 -3.31 7.28 -22.47
CA GLN A 332 -2.20 7.65 -23.36
C GLN A 332 -2.63 7.58 -24.83
N LEU A 333 -1.74 7.99 -25.75
CA LEU A 333 -2.02 8.06 -27.19
C LEU A 333 -2.54 6.70 -27.71
N SER A 334 -3.66 6.73 -28.44
CA SER A 334 -4.23 5.55 -29.09
C SER A 334 -3.40 5.12 -30.30
N HIS A 335 -3.46 3.83 -30.64
CA HIS A 335 -2.83 3.27 -31.84
C HIS A 335 -3.14 4.10 -33.11
N ILE A 336 -2.08 4.50 -33.84
CA ILE A 336 -2.21 5.21 -35.13
C ILE A 336 -2.53 4.17 -36.20
N SER A 337 -3.74 4.23 -36.76
CA SER A 337 -4.11 3.41 -37.92
C SER A 337 -3.47 4.05 -39.16
N GLN A 338 -2.59 3.32 -39.87
CA GLN A 338 -2.13 3.71 -41.21
C GLN A 338 -2.97 3.03 -42.28
#